data_AF-A0A7Y2THN9-F1
#
_entry.id   AF-A0A7Y2THN9-F1
#
_cell.length_a   1.000
_cell.length_b   1.000
_cell.length_c   1.000
_cell.angle_alpha   90.00
_cell.angle_beta   90.00
_cell.angle_gamma   90.00
#
_symmetry.space_group_name_H-M   'P 1'
#
loop_
_entity.id
_entity.type
_entity.pdbx_description
1 polymer ?
#
loop_
_entity_poly.entity_id
_entity_poly.type
_entity_poly.pdbx_seq_one_letter_code
_entity_poly.pdbx_strand_id
1 'polypeptide(L)'
;MDNKNSETIVSLDPRITRAKLNFDGISPLTELDQFQTFEVFHQKKRGQQHQHVGIVHAPNPDMALLYAKEQYARREITANLWVVPSNCVFATEYMDDDIFEANQDKIYRDPATYKVMDRIKAFKERQQEA
;
A
#
# COMPACT_ATOMS: atom_id res chain seq x y z
N MET A 1 36.66 19.44 -2.60
CA MET A 1 37.07 18.01 -2.52
C MET A 1 36.48 17.54 -1.22
N ASP A 2 35.22 17.12 -1.30
CA ASP A 2 34.32 17.18 -0.16
C ASP A 2 34.32 15.80 0.49
N ASN A 3 34.91 15.76 1.68
CA ASN A 3 35.09 14.57 2.49
C ASN A 3 33.71 14.17 3.05
N LYS A 4 32.97 13.33 2.31
CA LYS A 4 31.66 12.82 2.75
C LYS A 4 31.84 11.85 3.92
N ASN A 5 31.41 12.32 5.09
CA ASN A 5 30.87 11.56 6.22
C ASN A 5 31.55 10.23 6.56
N SER A 6 32.57 10.29 7.42
CA SER A 6 32.84 9.20 8.37
C SER A 6 31.76 9.21 9.46
N GLU A 7 30.53 8.84 9.10
CA GLU A 7 29.44 8.70 10.07
C GLU A 7 29.67 7.44 10.91
N THR A 8 30.19 7.62 12.12
CA THR A 8 30.13 6.60 13.16
C THR A 8 28.66 6.26 13.38
N ILE A 9 28.22 5.07 12.94
CA ILE A 9 26.84 4.61 13.12
C ILE A 9 26.58 4.42 14.62
N VAL A 10 25.88 5.36 15.25
CA VAL A 10 25.47 5.27 16.65
C VAL A 10 24.08 4.63 16.71
N SER A 11 24.00 3.41 17.26
CA SER A 11 22.72 2.72 17.48
C SER A 11 21.83 3.46 18.48
N LEU A 12 20.54 3.59 18.15
CA LEU A 12 19.51 4.15 19.05
C LEU A 12 19.06 3.16 20.15
N ASP A 13 19.42 1.87 20.06
CA ASP A 13 19.11 0.88 21.10
C ASP A 13 20.13 0.95 22.27
N PRO A 14 19.71 1.27 23.50
CA PRO A 14 20.59 1.36 24.68
C PRO A 14 21.31 0.04 25.02
N ARG A 15 20.76 -1.10 24.61
CA ARG A 15 21.37 -2.42 24.84
C ARG A 15 22.63 -2.60 24.00
N ILE A 16 22.61 -2.12 22.76
CA ILE A 16 23.77 -2.14 21.86
C ILE A 16 24.87 -1.23 22.41
N THR A 17 24.52 -0.04 22.87
CA THR A 17 25.46 0.89 23.49
C THR A 17 26.12 0.30 24.73
N ARG A 18 25.36 -0.42 25.56
CA ARG A 18 25.88 -1.11 26.76
C ARG A 18 26.79 -2.29 26.44
N ALA A 19 26.58 -2.96 25.31
CA ALA A 19 27.34 -4.15 24.93
C ALA A 19 28.81 -3.86 24.57
N LYS A 20 29.18 -2.59 24.33
CA LYS A 20 30.56 -2.16 23.99
C LYS A 20 31.20 -3.07 22.94
N LEU A 21 30.44 -3.36 21.88
CA LEU A 21 30.91 -4.22 20.79
C LEU A 21 32.14 -3.59 20.14
N ASN A 22 33.15 -4.41 19.85
CA ASN A 22 34.27 -3.96 19.03
C ASN A 22 33.83 -4.02 17.56
N PHE A 23 33.90 -2.88 16.87
CA PHE A 23 33.54 -2.74 15.46
C PHE A 23 34.76 -2.75 14.52
N ASP A 24 35.96 -3.01 15.03
CA ASP A 24 37.18 -3.10 14.24
C ASP A 24 37.05 -4.18 13.16
N GLY A 25 37.23 -3.78 11.89
CA GLY A 25 37.16 -4.68 10.72
C GLY A 25 35.76 -4.90 10.17
N ILE A 26 34.71 -4.30 10.74
CA ILE A 26 33.36 -4.33 10.20
C ILE A 26 33.20 -3.15 9.24
N SER A 27 33.17 -3.44 7.94
CA SER A 27 32.79 -2.42 6.94
C SER A 27 31.27 -2.27 6.91
N PRO A 28 30.73 -1.04 6.76
CA PRO A 28 29.29 -0.87 6.53
C PRO A 28 28.89 -1.66 5.28
N LEU A 29 27.72 -2.31 5.33
CA LEU A 29 27.15 -2.95 4.14
C LEU A 29 27.03 -1.91 3.04
N THR A 30 27.26 -2.32 1.80
CA THR A 30 27.02 -1.47 0.63
C THR A 30 25.58 -0.97 0.66
N GLU A 31 25.33 0.28 0.27
CA GLU A 31 23.96 0.74 0.09
C GLU A 31 23.22 -0.21 -0.87
N LEU A 32 22.00 -0.61 -0.49
CA LEU A 32 21.18 -1.61 -1.19
C LEU A 32 21.70 -3.07 -1.15
N ASP A 33 22.56 -3.45 -0.19
CA ASP A 33 22.89 -4.87 0.08
C ASP A 33 21.73 -5.67 0.74
N GLN A 34 20.52 -5.11 0.73
CA GLN A 34 19.31 -5.79 1.19
C GLN A 34 18.54 -6.35 0.00
N PHE A 35 17.82 -7.45 0.25
CA PHE A 35 16.93 -8.00 -0.76
C PHE A 35 15.87 -6.98 -1.20
N GLN A 36 15.41 -7.13 -2.44
CA GLN A 36 14.36 -6.29 -3.00
C GLN A 36 13.12 -6.27 -2.10
N THR A 37 12.57 -5.07 -1.89
CA THR A 37 11.33 -4.87 -1.14
C THR A 37 10.12 -5.14 -2.02
N PHE A 38 9.15 -5.86 -1.46
CA PHE A 38 7.86 -6.17 -2.07
C PHE A 38 6.73 -5.69 -1.17
N GLU A 39 5.78 -4.97 -1.75
CA GLU A 39 4.49 -4.64 -1.14
C GLU A 39 3.58 -5.87 -1.18
N VAL A 40 2.91 -6.17 -0.05
CA VAL A 40 2.03 -7.33 0.09
C VAL A 40 0.58 -6.88 0.22
N PHE A 41 -0.30 -7.48 -0.58
CA PHE A 41 -1.74 -7.27 -0.51
C PHE A 41 -2.48 -8.57 -0.21
N HIS A 42 -3.32 -8.55 0.82
CA HIS A 42 -4.07 -9.71 1.32
C HIS A 42 -5.55 -9.61 0.99
N GLN A 43 -6.13 -10.73 0.54
CA GLN A 43 -7.57 -10.89 0.39
C GLN A 43 -8.09 -11.94 1.37
N LYS A 44 -8.94 -11.51 2.31
CA LYS A 44 -9.52 -12.39 3.34
C LYS A 44 -10.55 -13.39 2.80
N LYS A 45 -11.42 -12.95 1.88
CA LYS A 45 -12.50 -13.77 1.30
C LYS A 45 -12.60 -13.51 -0.20
N ARG A 46 -12.96 -14.54 -0.97
CA ARG A 46 -13.16 -14.41 -2.42
C ARG A 46 -14.22 -13.34 -2.72
N GLY A 47 -13.90 -12.41 -3.61
CA GLY A 47 -14.76 -11.30 -3.99
C GLY A 47 -14.57 -10.01 -3.18
N GLN A 48 -13.77 -10.04 -2.11
CA GLN A 48 -13.35 -8.82 -1.40
C GLN A 48 -12.14 -8.16 -2.09
N GLN A 49 -11.93 -6.88 -1.86
CA GLN A 49 -10.73 -6.19 -2.34
C GLN A 49 -9.46 -6.70 -1.63
N HIS A 50 -8.34 -6.72 -2.36
CA HIS A 50 -7.03 -6.91 -1.75
C HIS A 50 -6.67 -5.65 -0.95
N GLN A 51 -6.20 -5.83 0.27
CA GLN A 51 -5.77 -4.73 1.14
C GLN A 51 -4.28 -4.82 1.38
N HIS A 52 -3.58 -3.69 1.32
CA HIS A 52 -2.17 -3.64 1.68
C HIS A 52 -1.99 -3.98 3.17
N VAL A 53 -1.06 -4.89 3.47
CA VAL A 53 -0.80 -5.36 4.84
C VAL A 53 0.63 -5.10 5.31
N GLY A 54 1.54 -4.74 4.40
CA GLY A 54 2.92 -4.40 4.72
C GLY A 54 3.90 -4.86 3.64
N ILE A 55 5.17 -4.99 4.04
CA ILE A 55 6.29 -5.30 3.14
C ILE A 55 7.01 -6.59 3.50
N VAL A 56 7.65 -7.21 2.52
CA VAL A 56 8.66 -8.26 2.72
C VAL A 56 9.89 -8.00 1.87
N HIS A 57 11.06 -8.43 2.34
CA HIS A 57 12.31 -8.39 1.59
C HIS A 57 12.61 -9.78 1.05
N ALA A 58 12.74 -9.93 -0.26
CA ALA A 58 12.97 -11.23 -0.89
C ALA A 58 13.81 -11.10 -2.18
N PRO A 59 14.55 -12.15 -2.57
CA PRO A 59 15.39 -12.10 -3.77
C PRO A 59 14.59 -12.16 -5.08
N ASN A 60 13.35 -12.65 -5.06
CA ASN A 60 12.47 -12.78 -6.21
C ASN A 60 10.99 -12.86 -5.79
N PRO A 61 10.03 -12.71 -6.73
CA PRO A 61 8.59 -12.72 -6.42
C PRO A 61 8.08 -14.02 -5.79
N ASP A 62 8.63 -15.18 -6.17
CA ASP A 62 8.20 -16.47 -5.63
C ASP A 62 8.55 -16.61 -4.14
N MET A 63 9.75 -16.17 -3.77
CA MET A 63 10.15 -16.09 -2.36
C MET A 63 9.35 -15.02 -1.61
N ALA A 64 9.04 -13.89 -2.23
CA ALA A 64 8.20 -12.87 -1.63
C ALA A 64 6.81 -13.42 -1.29
N LEU A 65 6.19 -14.21 -2.17
CA LEU A 65 4.92 -14.89 -1.90
C LEU A 65 5.02 -15.84 -0.70
N LEU A 66 6.10 -16.63 -0.63
CA LEU A 66 6.31 -17.54 0.49
C LEU A 66 6.45 -16.78 1.82
N TYR A 67 7.26 -15.72 1.85
CA TYR A 67 7.45 -14.90 3.05
C TYR A 67 6.17 -14.17 3.45
N ALA A 68 5.44 -13.63 2.47
CA ALA A 68 4.15 -12.99 2.68
C ALA A 68 3.12 -13.96 3.27
N LYS A 69 3.08 -15.20 2.77
CA LYS A 69 2.20 -16.24 3.31
C LYS A 69 2.51 -16.54 4.78
N GLU A 70 3.78 -16.70 5.12
CA GLU A 70 4.19 -17.01 6.50
C GLU A 70 3.97 -15.83 7.47
N GLN A 71 4.21 -14.59 7.01
CA GLN A 71 4.10 -13.40 7.85
C GLN A 71 2.65 -12.95 8.03
N TYR A 72 1.85 -12.93 6.96
CA TYR A 72 0.54 -12.27 6.95
C TYR A 72 -0.65 -13.23 6.85
N ALA A 73 -0.47 -14.46 6.35
CA ALA A 73 -1.58 -15.39 6.11
C ALA A 73 -1.62 -16.61 7.06
N ARG A 74 -0.61 -16.81 7.91
CA ARG A 74 -0.42 -18.06 8.67
C ARG A 74 -1.60 -18.51 9.55
N ARG A 75 -2.31 -17.57 10.19
CA ARG A 75 -3.47 -17.88 11.06
C ARG A 75 -4.74 -17.17 10.62
N GLU A 76 -4.66 -16.38 9.56
CA GLU A 76 -5.80 -15.64 9.04
C GLU A 76 -6.51 -16.41 7.94
N ILE A 77 -7.83 -16.24 7.88
CA ILE A 77 -8.61 -16.70 6.73
C ILE A 77 -8.09 -15.93 5.52
N THR A 78 -7.51 -16.66 4.56
CA THR A 78 -6.84 -16.10 3.39
C THR A 78 -7.39 -16.75 2.14
N ALA A 79 -7.89 -15.93 1.22
CA ALA A 79 -8.35 -16.37 -0.09
C ALA A 79 -7.28 -16.16 -1.17
N ASN A 80 -6.52 -15.06 -1.11
CA ASN A 80 -5.48 -14.73 -2.09
C ASN A 80 -4.45 -13.75 -1.49
N LEU A 81 -3.25 -13.74 -2.09
CA LEU A 81 -2.14 -12.83 -1.78
C LEU A 81 -1.53 -12.33 -3.09
N TRP A 82 -1.29 -11.02 -3.17
CA TRP A 82 -0.47 -10.40 -4.20
C TRP A 82 0.81 -9.86 -3.60
N VAL A 83 1.89 -9.95 -4.37
CA VAL A 83 3.14 -9.28 -4.08
C VAL A 83 3.53 -8.44 -5.28
N VAL A 84 4.00 -7.22 -5.02
CA VAL A 84 4.43 -6.28 -6.07
C VAL A 84 5.77 -5.71 -5.66
N PRO A 85 6.79 -5.71 -6.53
CA PRO A 85 8.03 -4.99 -6.26
C PRO A 85 7.75 -3.52 -5.94
N SER A 86 8.32 -2.99 -4.85
CA SER A 86 8.03 -1.60 -4.44
C SER A 86 8.45 -0.58 -5.50
N ASN A 87 9.48 -0.88 -6.30
CA ASN A 87 9.91 -0.04 -7.44
C ASN A 87 8.93 -0.02 -8.62
N CYS A 88 7.92 -0.88 -8.63
CA CYS A 88 6.84 -0.89 -9.62
C CYS A 88 5.58 -0.16 -9.13
N VAL A 89 5.58 0.34 -7.89
CA VAL A 89 4.46 1.11 -7.33
C VAL A 89 4.73 2.59 -7.54
N PHE A 90 3.83 3.24 -8.28
CA PHE A 90 3.88 4.67 -8.55
C PHE A 90 2.73 5.35 -7.83
N ALA A 91 3.02 6.44 -7.11
CA ALA A 91 2.04 7.22 -6.37
C ALA A 91 2.03 8.66 -6.86
N THR A 92 0.86 9.30 -6.82
CA THR A 92 0.71 10.74 -7.04
C THR A 92 1.24 11.52 -5.84
N GLU A 93 1.60 12.79 -6.04
CA GLU A 93 1.91 13.68 -4.94
C GLU A 93 0.61 14.12 -4.24
N TYR A 94 0.68 14.40 -2.93
CA TYR A 94 -0.49 14.86 -2.17
C TYR A 94 -0.95 16.26 -2.57
N MET A 95 -0.09 17.03 -3.25
CA MET A 95 -0.41 18.39 -3.70
C MET A 95 -1.14 18.41 -5.05
N ASP A 96 -1.25 17.26 -5.73
CA ASP A 96 -1.95 17.11 -7.02
C ASP A 96 -3.41 16.64 -6.80
N ASP A 97 -4.09 17.19 -5.78
CA ASP A 97 -5.46 16.80 -5.45
C ASP A 97 -6.49 17.30 -6.49
N ASP A 98 -6.16 18.39 -7.17
CA ASP A 98 -6.91 19.00 -8.28
C ASP A 98 -7.21 18.03 -9.43
N ILE A 99 -6.34 17.03 -9.67
CA ILE A 99 -6.54 15.98 -10.68
C ILE A 99 -7.82 15.16 -10.44
N PHE A 100 -8.25 15.06 -9.18
CA PHE A 100 -9.43 14.29 -8.78
C PHE A 100 -10.71 15.13 -8.66
N GLU A 101 -10.65 16.45 -8.83
CA GLU A 101 -11.82 17.30 -8.72
C GLU A 101 -12.82 17.05 -9.86
N ALA A 102 -14.09 16.90 -9.49
CA ALA A 102 -15.15 16.72 -10.47
C ALA A 102 -15.38 18.03 -11.23
N ASN A 103 -15.31 17.96 -12.56
CA ASN A 103 -15.59 19.10 -13.42
C ASN A 103 -17.06 19.52 -13.30
N GLN A 104 -17.31 20.64 -12.59
CA GLN A 104 -18.65 21.07 -12.17
C GLN A 104 -19.61 21.33 -13.34
N ASP A 105 -19.09 21.58 -14.54
CA ASP A 105 -19.90 21.82 -15.74
C ASP A 105 -20.59 20.56 -16.29
N LYS A 106 -20.15 19.36 -15.89
CA LYS A 106 -20.65 18.07 -16.42
C LYS A 106 -21.60 17.38 -15.44
N ILE A 107 -22.57 18.13 -14.94
CA ILE A 107 -23.59 17.69 -13.96
C ILE A 107 -24.34 16.41 -14.40
N TYR A 108 -24.46 16.18 -15.72
CA TYR A 108 -25.05 14.97 -16.30
C TYR A 108 -24.24 13.68 -16.07
N ARG A 109 -23.00 13.76 -15.58
CA ARG A 109 -22.19 12.58 -15.24
C ARG A 109 -22.41 12.11 -13.81
N ASP A 110 -22.96 12.96 -12.95
CA ASP A 110 -23.26 12.61 -11.57
C ASP A 110 -24.59 11.82 -11.51
N PRO A 111 -24.57 10.54 -11.08
CA PRO A 111 -25.78 9.75 -10.91
C PRO A 111 -26.80 10.39 -9.96
N ALA A 112 -26.33 11.18 -8.98
CA ALA A 112 -27.19 11.84 -8.00
C ALA A 112 -28.08 12.93 -8.63
N THR A 113 -27.68 13.51 -9.76
CA THR A 113 -28.45 14.51 -10.50
C THR A 113 -29.74 13.94 -11.08
N TYR A 114 -29.73 12.66 -11.47
CA TYR A 114 -30.90 12.05 -12.08
C TYR A 114 -31.92 11.67 -11.01
N LYS A 115 -32.95 12.51 -10.86
CA LYS A 115 -34.12 12.27 -9.98
C LYS A 115 -35.06 11.17 -10.52
N VAL A 116 -34.51 10.01 -10.86
CA VAL A 116 -35.25 8.87 -11.41
C VAL A 116 -36.27 8.36 -10.41
N MET A 117 -35.92 8.31 -9.12
CA MET A 117 -36.84 7.87 -8.06
C MET A 117 -38.07 8.80 -7.94
N ASP A 118 -37.88 10.11 -8.03
CA ASP A 118 -38.99 11.07 -7.99
C ASP A 118 -39.93 10.89 -9.20
N ARG A 119 -39.36 10.65 -10.39
CA ARG A 119 -40.14 10.35 -11.60
C ARG A 119 -40.92 9.04 -11.48
N ILE A 120 -40.33 7.99 -10.92
CA ILE A 120 -40.99 6.71 -10.66
C ILE A 120 -42.14 6.90 -9.66
N LYS A 121 -41.90 7.66 -8.58
CA LYS A 121 -42.92 7.93 -7.55
C LYS A 121 -44.12 8.68 -8.12
N ALA A 122 -43.88 9.78 -8.85
CA ALA A 122 -44.93 10.55 -9.51
C ALA A 122 -45.70 9.74 -10.57
N PHE A 123 -45.04 8.80 -11.25
CA PHE A 123 -45.73 7.89 -12.18
C PHE A 123 -46.67 6.93 -11.44
N LYS A 124 -46.23 6.35 -10.32
CA LYS A 124 -47.05 5.45 -9.50
C LYS A 124 -48.24 6.14 -8.86
N GLU A 125 -48.08 7.37 -8.38
CA GLU A 125 -49.17 8.18 -7.79
C GLU A 125 -50.27 8.45 -8.82
N ARG A 126 -49.91 8.85 -10.05
CA ARG A 126 -50.88 9.06 -11.15
C ARG A 126 -51.65 7.79 -11.57
N GLN A 127 -51.08 6.61 -11.36
CA GLN A 127 -51.73 5.32 -11.65
C GLN A 127 -52.67 4.87 -10.52
N GLN A 128 -52.51 5.40 -9.31
CA GLN A 128 -53.38 5.10 -8.17
C GLN A 128 -54.60 6.01 -8.09
N GLU A 129 -54.53 7.20 -8.70
CA GLU A 129 -55.64 8.17 -8.76
C GLU A 129 -56.58 7.98 -9.97
N ALA A 130 -56.24 7.08 -10.90
CA ALA A 130 -57.01 6.72 -12.10
C ALA A 130 -57.74 5.38 -11.92
#